data_AF-A0A2E9IS00-F1
#
_entry.id   AF-A0A2E9IS00-F1
#
_cell.length_a   1.000
_cell.length_b   1.000
_cell.length_c   1.000
_cell.angle_alpha   90.00
_cell.angle_beta   90.00
_cell.angle_gamma   90.00
#
_symmetry.space_group_name_H-M   'P 1'
#
loop_
_entity.id
_entity.type
_entity.pdbx_description
1 polymer ?
#
loop_
_entity_poly.entity_id
_entity_poly.type
_entity_poly.pdbx_seq_one_letter_code
_entity_poly.pdbx_strand_id
1 'polypeptide(L)'
;MTAKITFFPLGNADTSLIRLADDQLVLLDYANKRDPNNQYDARCDLPVELRKEMDDADQEDFSVVCFTHLDDDHVCGSSDFFWLEHAAKYQEEGRPKIDELWVPAAAITETGVEDSAWAIRQEARHRLKNGSGIKVFSRPAALESFLKENGLTLESRAHCIVDAGTTIPGFSLDGSEQVEFFVHCPFAWRSDERGLEDRNQDAVVLQATFMAGGSETYALLGSDVDCDTIGEIVKTSRSHDNEDRLLWDILHLFHHCSYKSVGPERGVDETEPTEEVAWLIEEQSRDGAIIICPSKPIPIKGSERRGTGSVQEFINKC
;
A
#
# COMPACT_ATOMS: atom_id res chain seq x y z
N MET A 1 11.96 -0.23 21.21
CA MET A 1 11.29 -1.56 21.21
C MET A 1 11.54 -2.20 19.86
N THR A 2 11.03 -3.39 19.56
CA THR A 2 11.07 -3.92 18.18
C THR A 2 9.81 -3.48 17.45
N ALA A 3 9.94 -3.14 16.17
CA ALA A 3 8.77 -2.84 15.33
C ALA A 3 7.81 -4.04 15.27
N LYS A 4 6.51 -3.76 15.08
CA LYS A 4 5.44 -4.75 14.94
C LYS A 4 4.61 -4.39 13.71
N ILE A 5 4.39 -5.37 12.84
CA ILE A 5 3.44 -5.25 11.73
C ILE A 5 2.19 -6.09 12.02
N THR A 6 1.02 -5.53 11.78
CA THR A 6 -0.29 -6.14 11.98
C THR A 6 -1.09 -6.08 10.69
N PHE A 7 -1.63 -7.21 10.27
CA PHE A 7 -2.50 -7.32 9.09
C PHE A 7 -3.92 -7.64 9.55
N PHE A 8 -4.90 -6.83 9.14
CA PHE A 8 -6.26 -6.95 9.63
C PHE A 8 -7.14 -7.83 8.72
N PRO A 9 -7.90 -8.80 9.27
CA PRO A 9 -8.76 -9.67 8.46
C PRO A 9 -10.03 -8.95 8.00
N LEU A 10 -10.03 -8.42 6.77
CA LEU A 10 -11.09 -7.55 6.23
C LEU A 10 -11.84 -8.13 5.02
N GLY A 11 -11.53 -9.37 4.64
CA GLY A 11 -12.35 -10.17 3.73
C GLY A 11 -12.27 -9.73 2.27
N ASN A 12 -11.05 -9.70 1.73
CA ASN A 12 -10.68 -9.14 0.41
C ASN A 12 -10.65 -7.61 0.42
N ALA A 13 -9.90 -7.08 1.37
CA ALA A 13 -9.65 -5.66 1.57
C ALA A 13 -8.43 -5.50 2.47
N ASP A 14 -7.77 -4.37 2.36
CA ASP A 14 -6.46 -4.16 2.96
C ASP A 14 -6.47 -3.06 4.01
N THR A 15 -5.88 -3.40 5.14
CA THR A 15 -5.35 -2.44 6.10
C THR A 15 -4.23 -3.15 6.85
N SER A 16 -3.08 -2.51 6.90
CA SER A 16 -1.92 -2.98 7.65
C SER A 16 -1.40 -1.86 8.53
N LEU A 17 -1.03 -2.18 9.77
CA LEU A 17 -0.45 -1.22 10.70
C LEU A 17 0.97 -1.63 11.04
N ILE A 18 1.90 -0.71 10.90
CA ILE A 18 3.27 -0.84 11.37
C ILE A 18 3.43 0.09 12.57
N ARG A 19 3.69 -0.49 13.75
CA ARG A 19 4.17 0.22 14.94
C ARG A 19 5.69 0.18 14.91
N LEU A 20 6.33 1.34 14.81
CA LEU A 20 7.78 1.48 14.72
C LEU A 20 8.46 1.23 16.08
N ALA A 21 9.79 1.17 16.08
CA ALA A 21 10.57 0.88 17.29
C ALA A 21 10.43 1.96 18.38
N ASP A 22 10.02 3.17 18.01
CA ASP A 22 9.74 4.33 18.85
C ASP A 22 8.24 4.66 18.97
N ASP A 23 7.38 3.68 18.71
CA ASP A 23 5.91 3.73 18.88
C ASP A 23 5.14 4.61 17.89
N GLN A 24 5.82 5.23 16.93
CA GLN A 24 5.15 5.86 15.80
C GLN A 24 4.30 4.84 15.02
N LEU A 25 3.15 5.30 14.51
CA LEU A 25 2.19 4.46 13.79
C LEU A 25 2.15 4.84 12.31
N VAL A 26 2.46 3.85 11.46
CA VAL A 26 2.40 3.93 10.00
C VAL A 26 1.30 2.98 9.53
N LEU A 27 0.22 3.53 8.99
CA LEU A 27 -0.89 2.75 8.44
C LEU A 27 -0.77 2.66 6.92
N LEU A 28 -0.95 1.46 6.36
CA LEU A 28 -1.11 1.24 4.93
C LEU A 28 -2.54 0.80 4.64
N ASP A 29 -3.21 1.59 3.81
CA ASP A 29 -4.61 1.54 3.44
C ASP A 29 -5.57 1.63 4.65
N TYR A 30 -6.86 1.83 4.37
CA TYR A 30 -7.92 1.78 5.37
C TYR A 30 -9.22 1.32 4.72
N ALA A 31 -9.68 0.13 5.08
CA ALA A 31 -10.90 -0.43 4.53
C ALA A 31 -11.77 -1.06 5.62
N ASN A 32 -12.62 -0.26 6.25
CA ASN A 32 -13.58 -0.77 7.23
C ASN A 32 -14.75 -1.49 6.54
N LYS A 33 -14.54 -2.75 6.18
CA LYS A 33 -15.51 -3.53 5.40
C LYS A 33 -16.51 -4.31 6.24
N ARG A 34 -16.33 -4.40 7.57
CA ARG A 34 -17.22 -5.15 8.46
C ARG A 34 -18.66 -4.63 8.35
N ASP A 35 -19.62 -5.54 8.22
CA ASP A 35 -21.05 -5.23 8.30
C ASP A 35 -21.51 -5.38 9.76
N PRO A 36 -21.78 -4.27 10.48
CA PRO A 36 -22.17 -4.33 11.88
C PRO A 36 -23.54 -4.99 12.10
N ASN A 37 -24.37 -5.11 11.06
CA ASN A 37 -25.69 -5.74 11.14
C ASN A 37 -25.63 -7.26 10.89
N ASN A 38 -24.48 -7.77 10.45
CA ASN A 38 -24.27 -9.20 10.22
C ASN A 38 -23.46 -9.81 11.37
N GLN A 39 -24.15 -10.48 12.30
CA GLN A 39 -23.51 -11.16 13.43
C GLN A 39 -22.57 -12.32 13.04
N TYR A 40 -22.60 -12.77 11.79
CA TYR A 40 -21.74 -13.82 11.25
C TYR A 40 -20.59 -13.26 10.40
N ASP A 41 -20.46 -11.93 10.33
CA ASP A 41 -19.31 -11.33 9.68
C ASP A 41 -18.04 -11.59 10.50
N ALA A 42 -17.10 -12.32 9.89
CA ALA A 42 -15.83 -12.69 10.52
C ALA A 42 -14.77 -11.58 10.39
N ARG A 43 -15.06 -10.49 9.68
CA ARG A 43 -14.15 -9.35 9.56
C ARG A 43 -14.02 -8.64 10.90
N CYS A 44 -12.80 -8.19 11.22
CA CYS A 44 -12.57 -7.45 12.46
C CYS A 44 -13.28 -6.10 12.45
N ASP A 45 -13.54 -5.55 13.63
CA ASP A 45 -14.01 -4.17 13.78
C ASP A 45 -12.82 -3.22 13.69
N LEU A 46 -12.48 -2.80 12.46
CA LEU A 46 -11.23 -2.09 12.18
C LEU A 46 -11.06 -0.82 13.04
N PRO A 47 -12.06 0.07 13.21
CA PRO A 47 -11.93 1.22 14.10
C PRO A 47 -11.58 0.85 15.55
N VAL A 48 -12.16 -0.23 16.07
CA VAL A 48 -11.90 -0.68 17.45
C VAL A 48 -10.48 -1.24 17.58
N GLU A 49 -10.05 -2.08 16.63
CA GLU A 49 -8.70 -2.65 16.65
C GLU A 49 -7.62 -1.57 16.49
N LEU A 50 -7.83 -0.59 15.61
CA LEU A 50 -6.88 0.53 15.44
C LEU A 50 -6.80 1.41 16.69
N ARG A 51 -7.94 1.74 17.32
CA ARG A 51 -7.94 2.50 18.58
C ARG A 51 -7.19 1.75 19.69
N LYS A 52 -7.32 0.43 19.74
CA LYS A 52 -6.56 -0.39 20.69
C LYS A 52 -5.05 -0.34 20.42
N GLU A 53 -4.62 -0.45 19.16
CA GLU A 53 -3.19 -0.35 18.82
C GLU A 53 -2.64 1.06 19.10
N MET A 54 -3.45 2.10 18.91
CA MET A 54 -3.16 3.48 19.30
C MET A 54 -2.99 3.64 20.81
N ASP A 55 -3.95 3.13 21.61
CA ASP A 55 -3.87 3.13 23.07
C ASP A 55 -2.63 2.36 23.57
N ASP A 56 -2.33 1.20 22.96
CA ASP A 56 -1.15 0.38 23.30
C ASP A 56 0.19 1.07 22.93
N ALA A 57 0.17 2.01 21.99
CA ALA A 57 1.32 2.81 21.55
C ALA A 57 1.40 4.20 22.22
N ASP A 58 0.42 4.55 23.08
CA ASP A 58 0.27 5.89 23.66
C ASP A 58 0.26 6.99 22.58
N GLN A 59 -0.44 6.72 21.47
CA GLN A 59 -0.58 7.64 20.34
C GLN A 59 -2.05 8.03 20.13
N GLU A 60 -2.31 9.29 19.81
CA GLU A 60 -3.66 9.78 19.43
C GLU A 60 -3.85 9.93 17.92
N ASP A 61 -2.74 9.96 17.16
CA ASP A 61 -2.69 10.27 15.74
C ASP A 61 -1.77 9.28 15.01
N PHE A 62 -1.88 9.20 13.68
CA PHE A 62 -0.98 8.42 12.85
C PHE A 62 0.14 9.31 12.31
N SER A 63 1.39 8.87 12.49
CA SER A 63 2.55 9.55 11.91
C SER A 63 2.49 9.51 10.38
N VAL A 64 2.06 8.38 9.82
CA VAL A 64 1.84 8.21 8.39
C VAL A 64 0.56 7.42 8.13
N VAL A 65 -0.20 7.85 7.12
CA VAL A 65 -1.19 6.99 6.46
C VAL A 65 -0.89 6.97 4.97
N CYS A 66 -0.63 5.78 4.43
CA CYS A 66 -0.42 5.55 3.01
C CYS A 66 -1.64 4.92 2.38
N PHE A 67 -2.24 5.58 1.40
CA PHE A 67 -3.23 4.96 0.52
C PHE A 67 -2.53 4.53 -0.76
N THR A 68 -2.46 3.21 -0.97
CA THR A 68 -1.73 2.63 -2.09
C THR A 68 -2.40 2.96 -3.42
N HIS A 69 -3.73 3.02 -3.44
CA HIS A 69 -4.58 3.50 -4.52
C HIS A 69 -5.98 3.84 -3.97
N LEU A 70 -6.94 4.13 -4.86
CA LEU A 70 -8.27 4.63 -4.48
C LEU A 70 -9.42 3.61 -4.65
N ASP A 71 -9.12 2.31 -4.78
CA ASP A 71 -10.18 1.30 -4.78
C ASP A 71 -10.85 1.18 -3.40
N ASP A 72 -12.14 0.84 -3.41
CA ASP A 72 -12.97 0.85 -2.21
C ASP A 72 -12.44 -0.12 -1.14
N ASP A 73 -11.91 -1.27 -1.53
CA ASP A 73 -11.26 -2.22 -0.63
C ASP A 73 -9.90 -1.76 -0.05
N HIS A 74 -9.49 -0.52 -0.36
CA HIS A 74 -8.32 0.15 0.23
C HIS A 74 -8.67 1.47 0.93
N VAL A 75 -9.86 2.04 0.68
CA VAL A 75 -10.26 3.36 1.23
C VAL A 75 -11.58 3.37 2.01
N CYS A 76 -12.37 2.29 1.98
CA CYS A 76 -13.75 2.28 2.50
C CYS A 76 -13.84 2.73 3.97
N GLY A 77 -14.66 3.74 4.23
CA GLY A 77 -14.91 4.26 5.58
C GLY A 77 -13.82 5.17 6.14
N SER A 78 -12.76 5.45 5.38
CA SER A 78 -11.67 6.35 5.80
C SER A 78 -12.19 7.75 6.12
N SER A 79 -13.16 8.24 5.34
CA SER A 79 -13.76 9.57 5.54
C SER A 79 -14.61 9.69 6.82
N ASP A 80 -15.00 8.57 7.43
CA ASP A 80 -15.71 8.54 8.71
C ASP A 80 -14.76 8.42 9.91
N PHE A 81 -13.60 7.81 9.69
CA PHE A 81 -12.63 7.53 10.75
C PHE A 81 -11.65 8.69 10.95
N PHE A 82 -11.04 9.21 9.89
CA PHE A 82 -9.96 10.18 9.99
C PHE A 82 -10.44 11.63 10.13
N TRP A 83 -9.62 12.42 10.81
CA TRP A 83 -9.68 13.87 10.79
C TRP A 83 -8.97 14.37 9.52
N LEU A 84 -9.69 15.04 8.62
CA LEU A 84 -9.15 15.50 7.33
C LEU A 84 -9.12 17.05 7.25
N GLU A 85 -8.00 17.61 6.83
CA GLU A 85 -7.73 19.06 6.78
C GLU A 85 -8.64 19.79 5.78
N HIS A 86 -8.99 19.15 4.66
CA HIS A 86 -9.57 19.86 3.53
C HIS A 86 -11.01 20.37 3.76
N ALA A 87 -11.75 19.82 4.73
CA ALA A 87 -13.13 20.21 4.98
C ALA A 87 -13.59 19.98 6.43
N ALA A 88 -14.24 20.99 7.02
CA ALA A 88 -14.72 21.00 8.41
C ALA A 88 -15.64 19.81 8.79
N LYS A 89 -16.37 19.23 7.82
CA LYS A 89 -17.24 18.07 8.08
C LYS A 89 -16.47 16.79 8.49
N TYR A 90 -15.16 16.75 8.26
CA TYR A 90 -14.30 15.66 8.69
C TYR A 90 -13.52 15.99 9.97
N GLN A 91 -13.75 17.15 10.59
CA GLN A 91 -12.91 17.68 11.66
C GLN A 91 -13.52 17.53 13.06
N GLU A 92 -14.34 16.49 13.23
CA GLU A 92 -15.00 16.17 14.50
C GLU A 92 -13.98 15.69 15.55
N GLU A 93 -14.25 16.00 16.82
CA GLU A 93 -13.42 15.57 17.95
C GLU A 93 -13.37 14.04 18.06
N GLY A 94 -12.20 13.50 18.40
CA GLY A 94 -11.98 12.06 18.59
C GLY A 94 -11.68 11.28 17.32
N ARG A 95 -11.66 11.91 16.15
CA ARG A 95 -11.10 11.34 14.91
C ARG A 95 -9.57 11.49 14.90
N PRO A 96 -8.78 10.43 14.69
CA PRO A 96 -7.33 10.53 14.59
C PRO A 96 -6.91 11.36 13.38
N LYS A 97 -5.87 12.17 13.55
CA LYS A 97 -5.22 12.91 12.49
C LYS A 97 -4.16 12.06 11.79
N ILE A 98 -3.70 12.61 10.67
CA ILE A 98 -2.64 12.05 9.83
C ILE A 98 -1.57 13.14 9.74
N ASP A 99 -0.38 12.89 10.26
CA ASP A 99 0.72 13.87 10.18
C ASP A 99 1.26 13.96 8.74
N GLU A 100 1.59 12.82 8.13
CA GLU A 100 1.98 12.74 6.72
C GLU A 100 1.11 11.75 5.93
N LEU A 101 0.50 12.25 4.84
CA LEU A 101 -0.31 11.45 3.93
C LEU A 101 0.55 10.96 2.77
N TRP A 102 0.54 9.67 2.48
CA TRP A 102 1.30 9.08 1.37
C TRP A 102 0.33 8.57 0.30
N VAL A 103 0.48 9.04 -0.94
CA VAL A 103 -0.41 8.66 -2.05
C VAL A 103 0.34 8.58 -3.37
N PRO A 104 -0.09 7.74 -4.33
CA PRO A 104 0.42 7.83 -5.69
C PRO A 104 -0.05 9.12 -6.36
N ALA A 105 0.68 9.60 -7.37
CA ALA A 105 0.25 10.73 -8.18
C ALA A 105 -1.15 10.51 -8.80
N ALA A 106 -1.48 9.26 -9.17
CA ALA A 106 -2.79 8.88 -9.67
C ALA A 106 -3.92 9.26 -8.70
N ALA A 107 -3.76 9.05 -7.39
CA ALA A 107 -4.77 9.42 -6.40
C ALA A 107 -5.07 10.94 -6.36
N ILE A 108 -4.15 11.78 -6.85
CA ILE A 108 -4.37 13.22 -7.01
C ILE A 108 -5.07 13.53 -8.33
N THR A 109 -4.67 12.89 -9.43
CA THR A 109 -5.11 13.25 -10.78
C THR A 109 -6.41 12.57 -11.18
N GLU A 110 -6.78 11.49 -10.50
CA GLU A 110 -7.94 10.68 -10.83
C GLU A 110 -9.23 11.50 -10.91
N THR A 111 -10.08 11.16 -11.87
CA THR A 111 -11.40 11.76 -12.07
C THR A 111 -12.51 10.75 -11.81
N GLY A 112 -13.72 11.22 -11.51
CA GLY A 112 -14.87 10.32 -11.29
C GLY A 112 -14.86 9.50 -9.99
N VAL A 113 -13.93 9.75 -9.06
CA VAL A 113 -13.97 9.12 -7.72
C VAL A 113 -15.10 9.68 -6.85
N GLU A 114 -15.69 8.80 -6.04
CA GLU A 114 -16.83 9.07 -5.16
C GLU A 114 -16.50 8.67 -3.70
N ASP A 115 -17.39 8.99 -2.77
CA ASP A 115 -17.32 8.57 -1.36
C ASP A 115 -15.95 8.77 -0.68
N SER A 116 -15.40 7.70 -0.08
CA SER A 116 -14.13 7.74 0.64
C SER A 116 -12.95 8.05 -0.28
N ALA A 117 -12.94 7.48 -1.51
CA ALA A 117 -11.93 7.79 -2.52
C ALA A 117 -11.91 9.28 -2.86
N TRP A 118 -13.09 9.90 -2.99
CA TRP A 118 -13.20 11.34 -3.21
C TRP A 118 -12.60 12.16 -2.06
N ALA A 119 -12.87 11.75 -0.81
CA ALA A 119 -12.39 12.44 0.38
C ALA A 119 -10.85 12.38 0.49
N ILE A 120 -10.27 11.19 0.26
CA ILE A 120 -8.80 11.01 0.26
C ILE A 120 -8.14 11.83 -0.85
N ARG A 121 -8.70 11.83 -2.07
CA ARG A 121 -8.21 12.69 -3.15
C ARG A 121 -8.27 14.18 -2.76
N GLN A 122 -9.35 14.64 -2.13
CA GLN A 122 -9.45 16.06 -1.73
C GLN A 122 -8.43 16.40 -0.65
N GLU A 123 -8.20 15.51 0.30
CA GLU A 123 -7.17 15.67 1.32
C GLU A 123 -5.77 15.75 0.69
N ALA A 124 -5.42 14.80 -0.18
CA ALA A 124 -4.17 14.79 -0.89
C ALA A 124 -3.95 16.07 -1.71
N ARG A 125 -4.97 16.50 -2.45
CA ARG A 125 -4.94 17.77 -3.20
C ARG A 125 -4.77 18.98 -2.28
N HIS A 126 -5.42 19.01 -1.12
CA HIS A 126 -5.29 20.09 -0.15
C HIS A 126 -3.85 20.19 0.36
N ARG A 127 -3.31 19.08 0.86
CA ARG A 127 -1.96 19.01 1.41
C ARG A 127 -0.89 19.30 0.36
N LEU A 128 -1.03 18.77 -0.87
CA LEU A 128 -0.11 19.09 -1.97
C LEU A 128 -0.14 20.57 -2.35
N LYS A 129 -1.34 21.17 -2.40
CA LYS A 129 -1.45 22.61 -2.68
C LYS A 129 -0.81 23.46 -1.58
N ASN A 130 -0.87 23.03 -0.32
CA ASN A 130 -0.18 23.69 0.79
C ASN A 130 1.33 23.41 0.80
N GLY A 131 1.75 22.25 0.29
CA GLY A 131 3.14 21.81 0.23
C GLY A 131 3.66 21.25 1.57
N SER A 132 2.79 20.66 2.39
CA SER A 132 3.13 20.11 3.71
C SER A 132 2.29 18.88 4.03
N GLY A 133 2.83 17.99 4.87
CA GLY A 133 2.12 16.82 5.39
C GLY A 133 1.74 15.78 4.32
N ILE A 134 2.49 15.71 3.21
CA ILE A 134 2.23 14.76 2.12
C ILE A 134 3.51 14.27 1.43
N LYS A 135 3.49 13.01 1.02
CA LYS A 135 4.35 12.46 -0.03
C LYS A 135 3.51 11.93 -1.19
N VAL A 136 3.91 12.33 -2.39
CA VAL A 136 3.30 11.95 -3.65
C VAL A 136 4.29 11.08 -4.40
N PHE A 137 3.91 9.84 -4.67
CA PHE A 137 4.78 8.92 -5.39
C PHE A 137 4.61 9.08 -6.89
N SER A 138 5.75 9.18 -7.59
CA SER A 138 5.86 9.46 -9.02
C SER A 138 5.48 10.89 -9.43
N ARG A 139 5.81 11.24 -10.67
CA ARG A 139 5.65 12.58 -11.28
C ARG A 139 5.23 12.51 -12.75
N PRO A 140 4.09 11.88 -13.06
CA PRO A 140 3.57 11.84 -14.43
C PRO A 140 3.19 13.25 -14.92
N ALA A 141 3.06 13.41 -16.23
CA ALA A 141 2.61 14.63 -16.89
C ALA A 141 1.23 15.12 -16.39
N ALA A 142 0.38 14.19 -15.95
CA ALA A 142 -0.91 14.52 -15.32
C ALA A 142 -0.73 15.30 -14.00
N LEU A 143 0.26 14.93 -13.16
CA LEU A 143 0.57 15.65 -11.92
C LEU A 143 1.10 17.05 -12.23
N GLU A 144 1.99 17.17 -13.22
CA GLU A 144 2.49 18.47 -13.67
C GLU A 144 1.35 19.36 -14.17
N SER A 145 0.39 18.80 -14.91
CA SER A 145 -0.79 19.50 -15.39
C SER A 145 -1.67 19.99 -14.23
N PHE A 146 -1.95 19.12 -13.25
CA PHE A 146 -2.68 19.49 -12.03
C PHE A 146 -2.01 20.64 -11.27
N LEU A 147 -0.68 20.59 -11.11
CA LEU A 147 0.08 21.64 -10.43
C LEU A 147 -0.04 22.97 -11.20
N LYS A 148 0.15 22.95 -12.52
CA LYS A 148 0.02 24.15 -13.38
C LYS A 148 -1.35 24.78 -13.28
N GLU A 149 -2.42 23.98 -13.32
CA GLU A 149 -3.81 24.45 -13.18
C GLU A 149 -4.07 25.12 -11.82
N ASN A 150 -3.31 24.75 -10.79
CA ASN A 150 -3.39 25.33 -9.45
C ASN A 150 -2.32 26.40 -9.18
N GLY A 151 -1.63 26.89 -10.22
CA GLY A 151 -0.61 27.94 -10.10
C GLY A 151 0.69 27.50 -9.43
N LEU A 152 0.99 26.19 -9.47
CA LEU A 152 2.16 25.55 -8.88
C LEU A 152 3.07 24.95 -9.96
N THR A 153 4.27 24.52 -9.58
CA THR A 153 5.21 23.82 -10.45
C THR A 153 5.74 22.58 -9.74
N LEU A 154 6.34 21.65 -10.50
CA LEU A 154 7.00 20.48 -9.90
C LEU A 154 8.13 20.91 -8.96
N GLU A 155 8.90 21.93 -9.32
CA GLU A 155 10.01 22.43 -8.52
C GLU A 155 9.53 23.02 -7.19
N SER A 156 8.40 23.74 -7.19
CA SER A 156 7.84 24.31 -5.95
C SER A 156 7.25 23.25 -5.02
N ARG A 157 7.11 22.00 -5.48
CA ARG A 157 6.60 20.85 -4.73
C ARG A 157 7.56 19.66 -4.72
N ALA A 158 8.81 19.85 -5.12
CA ALA A 158 9.78 18.76 -5.25
C ALA A 158 9.99 17.99 -3.93
N HIS A 159 9.93 18.67 -2.78
CA HIS A 159 10.06 18.06 -1.45
C HIS A 159 8.85 17.19 -1.03
N CYS A 160 7.72 17.32 -1.74
CA CYS A 160 6.55 16.47 -1.56
C CYS A 160 6.58 15.25 -2.50
N ILE A 161 7.49 15.17 -3.47
CA ILE A 161 7.49 14.12 -4.49
C ILE A 161 8.60 13.10 -4.18
N VAL A 162 8.27 11.82 -4.29
CA VAL A 162 9.22 10.71 -4.13
C VAL A 162 9.11 9.79 -5.34
N ASP A 163 10.24 9.46 -5.97
CA ASP A 163 10.27 8.61 -7.14
C ASP A 163 10.57 7.14 -6.78
N ALA A 164 10.08 6.22 -7.60
CA ALA A 164 10.53 4.83 -7.54
C ALA A 164 12.07 4.74 -7.68
N GLY A 165 12.68 3.79 -6.98
CA GLY A 165 14.13 3.64 -6.89
C GLY A 165 14.78 4.49 -5.79
N THR A 166 13.99 5.15 -4.94
CA THR A 166 14.50 6.00 -3.85
C THR A 166 13.88 5.64 -2.50
N THR A 167 14.56 6.05 -1.43
CA THR A 167 14.07 5.91 -0.06
C THR A 167 13.21 7.11 0.34
N ILE A 168 12.13 6.88 1.06
CA ILE A 168 11.29 7.94 1.61
C ILE A 168 12.07 8.69 2.71
N PRO A 169 12.20 10.02 2.63
CA PRO A 169 12.93 10.78 3.64
C PRO A 169 12.19 10.81 4.98
N GLY A 170 12.95 10.86 6.09
CA GLY A 170 12.40 10.95 7.44
C GLY A 170 12.46 9.65 8.25
N PHE A 171 12.91 8.56 7.63
CA PHE A 171 13.07 7.24 8.25
C PHE A 171 14.48 6.71 8.01
N SER A 172 15.12 6.17 9.05
CA SER A 172 16.45 5.59 9.03
C SER A 172 16.55 4.36 9.92
N LEU A 173 17.33 3.37 9.47
CA LEU A 173 17.68 2.19 10.27
C LEU A 173 18.46 2.54 11.56
N ASP A 174 19.22 3.64 11.53
CA ASP A 174 19.99 4.15 12.67
C ASP A 174 19.19 5.13 13.55
N GLY A 175 17.97 5.48 13.13
CA GLY A 175 17.04 6.34 13.86
C GLY A 175 16.38 5.63 15.04
N SER A 176 15.54 6.37 15.80
CA SER A 176 14.76 5.77 16.89
C SER A 176 13.67 4.83 16.38
N GLU A 177 13.17 5.12 15.19
CA GLU A 177 12.15 4.39 14.44
C GLU A 177 12.65 3.05 13.88
N GLN A 178 13.98 2.94 13.65
CA GLN A 178 14.67 1.75 13.17
C GLN A 178 14.07 1.14 11.89
N VAL A 179 13.65 1.99 10.95
CA VAL A 179 13.03 1.57 9.69
C VAL A 179 13.52 2.42 8.51
N GLU A 180 13.58 1.84 7.32
CA GLU A 180 13.74 2.55 6.04
C GLU A 180 12.65 2.07 5.08
N PHE A 181 12.07 2.98 4.29
CA PHE A 181 11.09 2.65 3.26
C PHE A 181 11.66 2.91 1.87
N PHE A 182 11.72 1.89 1.03
CA PHE A 182 12.16 1.98 -0.37
C PHE A 182 10.96 1.88 -1.32
N VAL A 183 10.88 2.78 -2.31
CA VAL A 183 9.77 2.85 -3.25
C VAL A 183 10.07 2.05 -4.52
N HIS A 184 9.25 1.05 -4.82
CA HIS A 184 9.34 0.25 -6.05
C HIS A 184 8.41 0.74 -7.16
N CYS A 185 7.24 1.27 -6.79
CA CYS A 185 6.16 1.65 -7.70
C CYS A 185 5.39 2.82 -7.10
N PRO A 186 4.81 3.75 -7.89
CA PRO A 186 4.70 3.78 -9.36
C PRO A 186 5.89 4.35 -10.16
N PHE A 187 5.98 3.93 -11.43
CA PHE A 187 6.94 4.45 -12.42
C PHE A 187 6.34 5.57 -13.27
N ALA A 188 7.00 6.74 -13.31
CA ALA A 188 6.49 7.92 -14.04
C ALA A 188 6.26 7.69 -15.54
N TRP A 189 7.18 6.99 -16.21
CA TRP A 189 7.09 6.73 -17.65
C TRP A 189 5.89 5.86 -18.04
N ARG A 190 5.49 4.93 -17.18
CA ARG A 190 4.38 4.01 -17.44
C ARG A 190 3.04 4.74 -17.39
N SER A 191 2.85 5.61 -16.40
CA SER A 191 1.62 6.39 -16.25
C SER A 191 1.42 7.36 -17.44
N ASP A 192 2.52 7.88 -18.02
CA ASP A 192 2.46 8.79 -19.18
C ASP A 192 2.11 8.11 -20.50
N GLU A 193 2.62 6.89 -20.76
CA GLU A 193 2.37 6.17 -22.01
C GLU A 193 0.91 5.72 -22.19
N ARG A 194 0.20 5.45 -21.07
CA ARG A 194 -1.16 4.89 -21.10
C ARG A 194 -2.26 5.94 -21.31
N GLY A 195 -2.04 7.19 -20.90
CA GLY A 195 -2.99 8.30 -21.04
C GLY A 195 -4.27 8.20 -20.18
N LEU A 196 -4.59 7.04 -19.60
CA LEU A 196 -5.62 6.81 -18.58
C LEU A 196 -4.96 6.16 -17.36
N GLU A 197 -5.35 6.58 -16.16
CA GLU A 197 -4.85 6.02 -14.90
C GLU A 197 -5.34 4.59 -14.72
N ASP A 198 -4.42 3.72 -14.28
CA ASP A 198 -4.71 2.32 -13.95
C ASP A 198 -4.38 2.16 -12.45
N ARG A 199 -5.41 2.28 -11.61
CA ARG A 199 -5.28 2.37 -10.15
C ARG A 199 -4.34 1.33 -9.57
N ASN A 200 -4.44 0.10 -10.05
CA ASN A 200 -3.69 -1.05 -9.55
C ASN A 200 -2.24 -1.02 -10.01
N GLN A 201 -1.98 -0.54 -11.22
CA GLN A 201 -0.63 -0.50 -11.80
C GLN A 201 0.13 0.78 -11.42
N ASP A 202 -0.60 1.82 -11.06
CA ASP A 202 -0.09 3.07 -10.48
C ASP A 202 -0.06 3.01 -8.94
N ALA A 203 -0.32 1.84 -8.35
CA ALA A 203 -0.36 1.66 -6.91
C ALA A 203 1.03 1.73 -6.26
N VAL A 204 1.04 2.12 -5.00
CA VAL A 204 2.27 2.23 -4.21
C VAL A 204 2.75 0.84 -3.79
N VAL A 205 3.96 0.47 -4.23
CA VAL A 205 4.66 -0.75 -3.77
C VAL A 205 5.91 -0.32 -3.04
N LEU A 206 6.08 -0.82 -1.81
CA LEU A 206 7.15 -0.42 -0.90
C LEU A 206 7.86 -1.66 -0.33
N GLN A 207 9.16 -1.54 -0.08
CA GLN A 207 9.85 -2.40 0.88
C GLN A 207 10.08 -1.60 2.16
N ALA A 208 9.68 -2.15 3.30
CA ALA A 208 10.07 -1.65 4.62
C ALA A 208 11.20 -2.53 5.17
N THR A 209 12.36 -1.94 5.45
CA THR A 209 13.48 -2.61 6.09
C THR A 209 13.51 -2.20 7.55
N PHE A 210 13.40 -3.17 8.46
CA PHE A 210 13.43 -2.93 9.91
C PHE A 210 14.77 -3.38 10.49
N MET A 211 15.33 -2.60 11.41
CA MET A 211 16.48 -3.02 12.20
C MET A 211 16.03 -3.55 13.56
N ALA A 212 15.89 -4.88 13.68
CA ALA A 212 15.40 -5.53 14.90
C ALA A 212 16.49 -6.43 15.52
N GLY A 213 16.91 -6.12 16.74
CA GLY A 213 17.89 -6.95 17.47
C GLY A 213 19.26 -7.05 16.77
N GLY A 214 19.63 -6.08 15.93
CA GLY A 214 20.87 -6.07 15.16
C GLY A 214 20.81 -6.89 13.86
N SER A 215 19.63 -7.26 13.40
CA SER A 215 19.41 -7.90 12.11
C SER A 215 18.34 -7.16 11.31
N GLU A 216 18.51 -7.12 10.00
CA GLU A 216 17.52 -6.57 9.08
C GLU A 216 16.38 -7.56 8.86
N THR A 217 15.15 -7.05 8.82
CA THR A 217 13.95 -7.79 8.43
C THR A 217 13.23 -7.00 7.35
N TYR A 218 12.88 -7.65 6.25
CA TYR A 218 12.32 -6.99 5.07
C TYR A 218 10.84 -7.34 4.91
N ALA A 219 9.99 -6.33 4.84
CA ALA A 219 8.58 -6.49 4.48
C ALA A 219 8.34 -5.89 3.09
N LEU A 220 7.97 -6.73 2.12
CA LEU A 220 7.54 -6.29 0.80
C LEU A 220 6.02 -6.12 0.80
N LEU A 221 5.58 -4.88 0.61
CA LEU A 221 4.18 -4.45 0.68
C LEU A 221 3.66 -4.28 -0.74
N GLY A 222 3.07 -5.35 -1.28
CA GLY A 222 2.83 -5.53 -2.71
C GLY A 222 1.68 -4.72 -3.31
N SER A 223 0.74 -4.23 -2.51
CA SER A 223 -0.51 -3.61 -3.01
C SER A 223 -1.17 -4.46 -4.11
N ASP A 224 -1.78 -3.85 -5.14
CA ASP A 224 -2.66 -4.51 -6.10
C ASP A 224 -2.08 -4.65 -7.51
N VAL A 225 -0.77 -4.52 -7.64
CA VAL A 225 -0.07 -4.61 -8.94
C VAL A 225 -0.20 -6.01 -9.57
N ASP A 226 -0.17 -6.06 -10.91
CA ASP A 226 -0.25 -7.32 -11.66
C ASP A 226 1.15 -7.85 -12.04
N CYS A 227 1.20 -9.01 -12.69
CA CYS A 227 2.44 -9.66 -13.11
C CYS A 227 3.27 -8.81 -14.08
N ASP A 228 2.64 -7.94 -14.88
CA ASP A 228 3.35 -7.05 -15.79
C ASP A 228 4.07 -5.95 -14.99
N THR A 229 3.41 -5.33 -14.00
CA THR A 229 4.11 -4.38 -13.09
C THR A 229 5.15 -5.04 -12.23
N ILE A 230 4.88 -6.23 -11.69
CA ILE A 230 5.89 -6.98 -10.94
C ILE A 230 7.12 -7.24 -11.82
N GLY A 231 6.90 -7.62 -13.09
CA GLY A 231 7.96 -7.79 -14.07
C GLY A 231 8.79 -6.51 -14.29
N GLU A 232 8.13 -5.36 -14.41
CA GLU A 232 8.83 -4.07 -14.55
C GLU A 232 9.59 -3.67 -13.28
N ILE A 233 9.04 -3.94 -12.09
CA ILE A 233 9.76 -3.75 -10.81
C ILE A 233 11.04 -4.59 -10.80
N VAL A 234 10.94 -5.89 -11.09
CA VAL A 234 12.09 -6.81 -11.10
C VAL A 234 13.16 -6.38 -12.11
N LYS A 235 12.76 -6.09 -13.36
CA LYS A 235 13.69 -5.65 -14.42
C LYS A 235 14.33 -4.31 -14.09
N THR A 236 13.56 -3.37 -13.53
CA THR A 236 14.08 -2.05 -13.18
C THR A 236 15.07 -2.15 -12.02
N SER A 237 14.75 -2.92 -10.98
CA SER A 237 15.65 -3.15 -9.85
C SER A 237 16.96 -3.81 -10.31
N ARG A 238 16.90 -4.87 -11.13
CA ARG A 238 18.10 -5.50 -11.72
C ARG A 238 18.94 -4.54 -12.58
N SER A 239 18.29 -3.68 -13.37
CA SER A 239 19.04 -2.74 -14.22
C SER A 239 19.72 -1.61 -13.45
N HIS A 240 19.39 -1.44 -12.16
CA HIS A 240 19.99 -0.46 -11.26
C HIS A 240 20.79 -1.10 -10.11
N ASP A 241 21.12 -2.40 -10.20
CA ASP A 241 21.83 -3.15 -9.17
C ASP A 241 21.15 -3.09 -7.77
N ASN A 242 19.80 -3.07 -7.75
CA ASN A 242 18.95 -2.96 -6.57
C ASN A 242 18.18 -4.27 -6.27
N GLU A 243 18.71 -5.43 -6.66
CA GLU A 243 18.05 -6.71 -6.39
C GLU A 243 17.84 -6.96 -4.89
N ASP A 244 18.76 -6.51 -4.04
CA ASP A 244 18.64 -6.57 -2.58
C ASP A 244 17.40 -5.84 -2.04
N ARG A 245 16.92 -4.81 -2.75
CA ARG A 245 15.68 -4.09 -2.44
C ARG A 245 14.41 -4.90 -2.68
N LEU A 246 14.53 -6.10 -3.25
CA LEU A 246 13.42 -7.04 -3.45
C LEU A 246 13.45 -8.22 -2.48
N LEU A 247 14.42 -8.28 -1.57
CA LEU A 247 14.43 -9.27 -0.50
C LEU A 247 13.19 -9.14 0.38
N TRP A 248 12.67 -10.28 0.86
CA TRP A 248 11.52 -10.27 1.77
C TRP A 248 11.57 -11.42 2.78
N ASP A 249 11.29 -11.08 4.04
CA ASP A 249 10.92 -12.02 5.11
C ASP A 249 9.39 -12.00 5.32
N ILE A 250 8.72 -10.90 4.97
CA ILE A 250 7.27 -10.75 5.02
C ILE A 250 6.81 -10.27 3.65
N LEU A 251 5.95 -11.04 2.98
CA LEU A 251 5.32 -10.62 1.74
C LEU A 251 3.84 -10.38 1.98
N HIS A 252 3.39 -9.13 1.84
CA HIS A 252 1.98 -8.83 1.66
C HIS A 252 1.62 -9.03 0.18
N LEU A 253 0.86 -10.08 -0.11
CA LEU A 253 0.63 -10.54 -1.48
C LEU A 253 -0.02 -9.48 -2.36
N PHE A 254 0.40 -9.52 -3.61
CA PHE A 254 -0.10 -8.70 -4.70
C PHE A 254 -1.57 -9.01 -5.02
N HIS A 255 -2.40 -7.98 -5.07
CA HIS A 255 -3.76 -7.97 -5.63
C HIS A 255 -4.66 -9.05 -5.03
N HIS A 256 -4.64 -9.15 -3.71
CA HIS A 256 -5.39 -10.16 -2.93
C HIS A 256 -5.31 -11.57 -3.52
N CYS A 257 -4.13 -11.98 -4.02
CA CYS A 257 -3.91 -13.31 -4.57
C CYS A 257 -4.74 -13.55 -5.85
N SER A 258 -4.90 -12.51 -6.66
CA SER A 258 -5.43 -12.59 -8.02
C SER A 258 -4.50 -13.39 -8.93
N TYR A 259 -5.04 -14.19 -9.84
CA TYR A 259 -4.20 -14.90 -10.80
C TYR A 259 -3.37 -13.94 -11.68
N LYS A 260 -3.86 -12.71 -11.88
CA LYS A 260 -3.17 -11.70 -12.67
C LYS A 260 -1.90 -11.19 -12.02
N SER A 261 -1.74 -11.30 -10.70
CA SER A 261 -0.47 -10.99 -10.05
C SER A 261 0.54 -12.14 -10.12
N VAL A 262 0.10 -13.31 -10.58
CA VAL A 262 0.96 -14.48 -10.83
C VAL A 262 1.38 -14.54 -12.29
N GLY A 263 0.41 -14.56 -13.20
CA GLY A 263 0.67 -14.67 -14.64
C GLY A 263 -0.49 -14.21 -15.53
N PRO A 264 -0.27 -14.11 -16.85
CA PRO A 264 -1.21 -13.51 -17.78
C PRO A 264 -2.45 -14.38 -18.02
N GLU A 265 -2.29 -15.70 -17.95
CA GLU A 265 -3.34 -16.67 -18.21
C GLU A 265 -3.77 -17.38 -16.94
N ARG A 266 -5.08 -17.42 -16.68
CA ARG A 266 -5.61 -18.15 -15.54
C ARG A 266 -5.49 -19.65 -15.79
N GLY A 267 -4.73 -20.34 -14.93
CA GLY A 267 -4.69 -21.78 -14.94
C GLY A 267 -5.99 -22.44 -14.44
N VAL A 268 -6.16 -23.72 -14.79
CA VAL A 268 -7.32 -24.51 -14.32
C VAL A 268 -7.19 -24.83 -12.83
N ASP A 269 -6.00 -25.22 -12.40
CA ASP A 269 -5.68 -25.62 -11.03
C ASP A 269 -4.59 -24.71 -10.42
N GLU A 270 -3.53 -24.42 -11.17
CA GLU A 270 -2.44 -23.51 -10.80
C GLU A 270 -2.18 -22.54 -11.96
N THR A 271 -2.00 -21.26 -11.66
CA THR A 271 -1.53 -20.27 -12.65
C THR A 271 -0.01 -20.33 -12.74
N GLU A 272 0.51 -20.48 -13.94
CA GLU A 272 1.95 -20.41 -14.21
C GLU A 272 2.45 -18.97 -14.01
N PRO A 273 3.47 -18.75 -13.15
CA PRO A 273 4.03 -17.42 -12.96
C PRO A 273 4.83 -16.96 -14.18
N THR A 274 4.96 -15.65 -14.36
CA THR A 274 6.02 -15.11 -15.25
C THR A 274 7.40 -15.38 -14.64
N GLU A 275 8.46 -15.33 -15.46
CA GLU A 275 9.83 -15.53 -14.98
C GLU A 275 10.19 -14.55 -13.86
N GLU A 276 9.78 -13.29 -14.00
CA GLU A 276 10.05 -12.25 -13.02
C GLU A 276 9.27 -12.45 -11.72
N VAL A 277 8.00 -12.87 -11.80
CA VAL A 277 7.21 -13.19 -10.60
C VAL A 277 7.80 -14.39 -9.89
N ALA A 278 8.13 -15.47 -10.62
CA ALA A 278 8.77 -16.65 -10.05
C ALA A 278 10.08 -16.26 -9.34
N TRP A 279 10.94 -15.49 -9.99
CA TRP A 279 12.20 -15.04 -9.39
C TRP A 279 12.00 -14.19 -8.13
N LEU A 280 11.07 -13.22 -8.15
CA LEU A 280 10.80 -12.39 -6.97
C LEU A 280 10.35 -13.25 -5.77
N ILE A 281 9.49 -14.22 -6.02
CA ILE A 281 8.90 -15.02 -4.95
C ILE A 281 9.86 -16.13 -4.50
N GLU A 282 10.51 -16.84 -5.42
CA GLU A 282 11.32 -18.01 -5.09
C GLU A 282 12.75 -17.63 -4.71
N GLU A 283 13.36 -16.66 -5.40
CA GLU A 283 14.79 -16.36 -5.26
C GLU A 283 15.08 -15.14 -4.36
N GLN A 284 14.09 -14.29 -4.08
CA GLN A 284 14.24 -13.15 -3.15
C GLN A 284 13.61 -13.39 -1.78
N SER A 285 12.93 -14.53 -1.58
CA SER A 285 12.49 -14.97 -0.26
C SER A 285 13.69 -15.29 0.63
N ARG A 286 13.54 -15.02 1.93
CA ARG A 286 14.52 -15.40 2.95
C ARG A 286 14.05 -16.60 3.77
N ASP A 287 15.00 -17.27 4.43
CA ASP A 287 14.69 -18.44 5.27
C ASP A 287 13.66 -18.11 6.35
N GLY A 288 12.54 -18.84 6.36
CA GLY A 288 11.46 -18.63 7.32
C GLY A 288 10.52 -17.47 7.00
N ALA A 289 10.56 -16.98 5.76
CA ALA A 289 9.67 -15.93 5.30
C ALA A 289 8.19 -16.34 5.40
N ILE A 290 7.33 -15.33 5.53
CA ILE A 290 5.88 -15.49 5.65
C ILE A 290 5.17 -14.72 4.55
N ILE A 291 4.13 -15.35 4.01
CA ILE A 291 3.26 -14.76 3.00
C ILE A 291 1.92 -14.44 3.66
N ILE A 292 1.50 -13.19 3.53
CA ILE A 292 0.21 -12.69 4.01
C ILE A 292 -0.72 -12.50 2.82
N CYS A 293 -1.86 -13.19 2.86
CA CYS A 293 -2.85 -13.19 1.79
C CYS A 293 -4.15 -12.53 2.28
N PRO A 294 -4.43 -11.26 1.92
CA PRO A 294 -5.65 -10.57 2.34
C PRO A 294 -6.87 -10.95 1.49
N SER A 295 -7.04 -12.24 1.17
CA SER A 295 -8.11 -12.72 0.30
C SER A 295 -9.24 -13.37 1.09
N LYS A 296 -10.39 -13.55 0.44
CA LYS A 296 -11.40 -14.51 0.94
C LYS A 296 -10.82 -15.92 0.90
N PRO A 297 -11.28 -16.82 1.78
CA PRO A 297 -10.88 -18.23 1.72
C PRO A 297 -11.02 -18.78 0.31
N ILE A 298 -9.94 -19.37 -0.20
CA ILE A 298 -9.91 -19.94 -1.53
C ILE A 298 -10.99 -21.04 -1.60
N PRO A 299 -11.91 -21.01 -2.58
CA PRO A 299 -12.98 -21.99 -2.65
C PRO A 299 -12.46 -23.40 -2.88
N ILE A 300 -13.18 -24.38 -2.33
CA ILE A 300 -12.88 -25.79 -2.55
C ILE A 300 -13.07 -26.12 -4.04
N LYS A 301 -12.12 -26.89 -4.59
CA LYS A 301 -12.14 -27.37 -5.98
C LYS A 301 -13.49 -28.01 -6.34
N GLY A 302 -14.08 -27.57 -7.44
CA GLY A 302 -15.38 -28.05 -7.95
C GLY A 302 -16.62 -27.40 -7.34
N SER A 303 -16.48 -26.41 -6.45
CA SER A 303 -17.63 -25.65 -5.95
C SER A 303 -18.13 -24.61 -6.98
N GLU A 304 -19.42 -24.27 -6.92
CA GLU A 304 -20.01 -23.22 -7.78
C GLU A 304 -19.44 -21.81 -7.48
N ARG A 305 -18.78 -21.63 -6.32
CA ARG A 305 -18.10 -20.39 -5.95
C ARG A 305 -16.84 -20.23 -6.80
N ARG A 306 -16.92 -19.37 -7.81
CA ARG A 306 -15.75 -18.85 -8.53
C ARG A 306 -14.96 -17.94 -7.60
N GLY A 307 -13.84 -18.40 -7.07
CA GLY A 307 -12.85 -17.58 -6.35
C GLY A 307 -11.45 -17.77 -6.92
N THR A 308 -10.43 -17.25 -6.24
CA THR A 308 -8.99 -17.28 -6.58
C THR A 308 -8.35 -18.68 -6.52
N GLY A 309 -9.11 -19.71 -6.88
CA GLY A 309 -8.73 -21.14 -6.82
C GLY A 309 -7.41 -21.52 -7.49
N SER A 310 -6.84 -20.66 -8.33
CA SER A 310 -5.61 -20.93 -9.10
C SER A 310 -4.31 -20.55 -8.40
N VAL A 311 -4.34 -20.09 -7.14
CA VAL A 311 -3.14 -19.57 -6.45
C VAL A 311 -2.75 -20.39 -5.20
N GLN A 312 -3.52 -21.43 -4.86
CA GLN A 312 -3.31 -22.22 -3.64
C GLN A 312 -2.00 -23.03 -3.64
N GLU A 313 -1.53 -23.51 -4.79
CA GLU A 313 -0.29 -24.31 -4.86
C GLU A 313 0.97 -23.45 -4.97
N PHE A 314 0.88 -22.24 -5.54
CA PHE A 314 2.02 -21.30 -5.58
C PHE A 314 2.44 -20.87 -4.18
N ILE A 315 1.49 -20.49 -3.32
CA ILE A 315 1.77 -20.09 -1.93
C ILE A 315 2.30 -21.26 -1.09
N ASN A 316 1.92 -22.50 -1.39
CA ASN A 316 2.34 -23.69 -0.62
C ASN A 316 3.73 -24.23 -1.01
N LYS A 317 4.35 -23.69 -2.08
CA LYS A 317 5.71 -24.07 -2.52
C LYS A 317 6.82 -23.21 -1.88
N CYS A 318 6.46 -22.05 -1.32
CA CYS A 318 7.31 -21.17 -0.51
C CYS A 318 7.21 -21.56 0.97
#